data_AF-A0ABD7UZ14-F1
#
_entry.id   AF-A0ABD7UZ14-F1
#
_cell.length_a   1.000
_cell.length_b   1.000
_cell.length_c   1.000
_cell.angle_alpha   90.00
_cell.angle_beta   90.00
_cell.angle_gamma   90.00
#
_symmetry.space_group_name_H-M   'P 1'
#
loop_
_entity.id
_entity.type
_entity.pdbx_description
1 polymer ?
#
loop_
_entity_poly.entity_id
_entity_poly.type
_entity_poly.pdbx_seq_one_letter_code
_entity_poly.pdbx_strand_id
1 'polypeptide(L)'
;MTQPVRRLCLALVTIAAIASVAIVAATAVAAPTRNPVILIHGWTAGGLLPPQKATFEPMRRALAADGRPVHVVDLPGDVNVENAAAIARVVAQARSGQPGHKVDLVGHSMGGLAARHYLKFLGGTAHVEHYVSMGTGQYGWRPACLLPPGTGDDMCPTSPFLRALNRGDDTPGSVAYTTLRTIDDPPAAGGQRNRHLDGGVCVRDGIDGGPHMDEPRNPRIIAMVRQALNDGCPGEIVDLPVT
;
A
#
# COMPACT_ATOMS: atom_id res chain seq x y z
N MET A 1 -79.23 -42.07 -49.87
CA MET A 1 -78.06 -41.38 -50.45
C MET A 1 -78.07 -39.95 -49.92
N THR A 2 -77.47 -39.67 -48.75
CA THR A 2 -76.05 -39.25 -48.52
C THR A 2 -75.77 -37.87 -49.13
N GLN A 3 -75.21 -36.85 -48.47
CA GLN A 3 -75.07 -36.33 -47.10
C GLN A 3 -74.55 -34.88 -47.31
N PRO A 4 -74.71 -33.95 -46.36
CA PRO A 4 -74.30 -32.55 -46.52
C PRO A 4 -72.78 -32.37 -46.31
N VAL A 5 -72.15 -31.51 -47.13
CA VAL A 5 -70.71 -31.22 -47.03
C VAL A 5 -70.44 -30.35 -45.79
N ARG A 6 -69.65 -30.90 -44.88
CA ARG A 6 -69.22 -30.32 -43.60
C ARG A 6 -68.36 -29.07 -43.82
N ARG A 7 -68.70 -27.98 -43.11
CA ARG A 7 -67.83 -26.82 -42.87
C ARG A 7 -66.68 -27.27 -41.96
N LEU A 8 -65.45 -27.15 -42.44
CA LEU A 8 -64.23 -27.39 -41.66
C LEU A 8 -63.80 -26.06 -41.00
N CYS A 9 -64.09 -25.91 -39.71
CA CYS A 9 -63.51 -24.84 -38.90
C CYS A 9 -62.05 -25.20 -38.59
N LEU A 10 -61.10 -24.45 -39.15
CA LEU A 10 -59.70 -24.52 -38.77
C LEU A 10 -59.51 -23.66 -37.50
N ALA A 11 -59.35 -24.29 -36.35
CA ALA A 11 -58.96 -23.61 -35.12
C ALA A 11 -57.45 -23.35 -35.14
N LEU A 12 -57.03 -22.09 -35.28
CA LEU A 12 -55.65 -21.66 -35.05
C LEU A 12 -55.37 -21.66 -33.55
N VAL A 13 -54.54 -22.59 -33.10
CA VAL A 13 -53.96 -22.57 -31.75
C VAL A 13 -52.70 -21.70 -31.82
N THR A 14 -52.78 -20.47 -31.34
CA THR A 14 -51.62 -19.59 -31.13
C THR A 14 -50.95 -19.97 -29.82
N ILE A 15 -49.78 -20.61 -29.88
CA ILE A 15 -48.91 -20.80 -28.72
C ILE A 15 -48.14 -19.49 -28.50
N ALA A 16 -48.54 -18.70 -27.50
CA ALA A 16 -47.79 -17.53 -27.07
C ALA A 16 -46.57 -17.98 -26.24
N ALA A 17 -45.37 -17.85 -26.80
CA ALA A 17 -44.13 -18.07 -26.06
C ALA A 17 -43.85 -16.86 -25.15
N ILE A 18 -43.95 -17.06 -23.84
CA ILE A 18 -43.57 -16.06 -22.84
C ILE A 18 -42.07 -16.16 -22.65
N ALA A 19 -41.31 -15.21 -23.20
CA ALA A 19 -39.88 -15.08 -22.94
C ALA A 19 -39.68 -14.35 -21.59
N SER A 20 -39.35 -15.11 -20.56
CA SER A 20 -39.01 -14.58 -19.23
C SER A 20 -37.62 -13.95 -19.27
N VAL A 21 -37.54 -12.62 -19.41
CA VAL A 21 -36.29 -11.88 -19.22
C VAL A 21 -36.07 -11.71 -17.73
N ALA A 22 -35.20 -12.54 -17.15
CA ALA A 22 -34.72 -12.35 -15.79
C ALA A 22 -33.77 -11.15 -15.77
N ILE A 23 -34.25 -10.00 -15.29
CA ILE A 23 -33.41 -8.84 -15.00
C ILE A 23 -32.64 -9.17 -13.71
N VAL A 24 -31.43 -9.69 -13.84
CA VAL A 24 -30.49 -9.75 -12.73
C VAL A 24 -29.99 -8.33 -12.52
N ALA A 25 -30.60 -7.61 -11.58
CA ALA A 25 -30.05 -6.35 -11.11
C ALA A 25 -28.71 -6.67 -10.41
N ALA A 26 -27.61 -6.43 -11.10
CA ALA A 26 -26.29 -6.43 -10.49
C ALA A 26 -26.32 -5.34 -9.41
N THR A 27 -26.32 -5.73 -8.14
CA THR A 27 -26.09 -4.77 -7.05
C THR A 27 -24.68 -4.24 -7.21
N ALA A 28 -24.56 -3.04 -7.79
CA ALA A 28 -23.31 -2.31 -7.80
C ALA A 28 -22.91 -2.11 -6.34
N VAL A 29 -21.89 -2.85 -5.90
CA VAL A 29 -21.28 -2.63 -4.59
C VAL A 29 -20.71 -1.22 -4.67
N ALA A 30 -21.23 -0.32 -3.83
CA ALA A 30 -20.74 1.05 -3.78
C ALA A 30 -19.21 1.01 -3.58
N ALA A 31 -18.49 1.69 -4.46
CA ALA A 31 -17.06 1.89 -4.31
C ALA A 31 -16.77 2.44 -2.90
N PRO A 32 -15.79 1.89 -2.16
CA PRO A 32 -15.36 2.51 -0.92
C PRO A 32 -14.99 3.96 -1.21
N THR A 33 -15.50 4.88 -0.39
CA THR A 33 -15.30 6.33 -0.58
C THR A 33 -13.85 6.77 -0.34
N ARG A 34 -13.03 5.87 0.20
CA ARG A 34 -11.61 6.05 0.49
C ARG A 34 -10.82 4.83 0.05
N ASN A 35 -9.59 5.05 -0.40
CA ASN A 35 -8.67 3.96 -0.76
C ASN A 35 -8.42 3.02 0.43
N PRO A 36 -8.36 1.70 0.21
CA PRO A 36 -7.81 0.76 1.18
C PRO A 36 -6.37 1.12 1.56
N VAL A 37 -6.03 0.98 2.84
CA VAL A 37 -4.68 1.21 3.35
C VAL A 37 -3.98 -0.11 3.61
N ILE A 38 -2.77 -0.27 3.07
CA ILE A 38 -1.92 -1.43 3.26
C ILE A 38 -0.80 -1.06 4.25
N LEU A 39 -0.86 -1.61 5.45
CA LEU A 39 0.12 -1.41 6.52
C LEU A 39 1.23 -2.46 6.42
N ILE A 40 2.49 -2.00 6.42
CA ILE A 40 3.66 -2.82 6.12
C ILE A 40 4.66 -2.67 7.25
N HIS A 41 4.89 -3.77 7.97
CA HIS A 41 5.74 -3.76 9.16
C HIS A 41 7.24 -3.82 8.86
N GLY A 42 8.03 -3.52 9.89
CA GLY A 42 9.48 -3.50 9.82
C GLY A 42 10.15 -4.86 10.03
N TRP A 43 11.47 -4.77 10.22
CA TRP A 43 12.42 -5.85 10.41
C TRP A 43 12.10 -6.74 11.62
N THR A 44 12.34 -8.04 11.49
CA THR A 44 12.11 -9.07 12.53
C THR A 44 13.39 -9.71 13.06
N ALA A 45 14.56 -9.24 12.64
CA ALA A 45 15.86 -9.77 13.05
C ALA A 45 16.02 -11.28 12.80
N GLY A 46 15.70 -11.73 11.59
CA GLY A 46 15.73 -13.14 11.20
C GLY A 46 14.69 -13.98 11.96
N GLY A 47 13.58 -13.36 12.37
CA GLY A 47 12.54 -14.00 13.19
C GLY A 47 12.82 -14.02 14.69
N LEU A 48 13.90 -13.37 15.17
CA LEU A 48 14.16 -13.23 16.61
C LEU A 48 13.17 -12.29 17.31
N LEU A 49 12.66 -11.30 16.58
CA LEU A 49 11.58 -10.43 17.01
C LEU A 49 10.24 -10.94 16.46
N PRO A 50 9.15 -10.85 17.23
CA PRO A 50 7.84 -11.20 16.71
C PRO A 50 7.48 -10.29 15.52
N PRO A 51 6.63 -10.75 14.59
CA PRO A 51 6.09 -9.89 13.55
C PRO A 51 5.49 -8.63 14.14
N GLN A 52 5.99 -7.47 13.69
CA GLN A 52 5.68 -6.16 14.24
C GLN A 52 4.27 -5.65 13.86
N LYS A 53 3.37 -6.53 13.43
CA LYS A 53 2.00 -6.20 12.97
C LYS A 53 1.16 -5.61 14.10
N ALA A 54 1.30 -6.14 15.30
CA ALA A 54 0.53 -5.69 16.47
C ALA A 54 0.82 -4.23 16.85
N THR A 55 1.98 -3.68 16.44
CA THR A 55 2.32 -2.28 16.74
C THR A 55 1.43 -1.30 15.98
N PHE A 56 0.85 -1.72 14.85
CA PHE A 56 -0.07 -0.93 14.04
C PHE A 56 -1.51 -0.89 14.57
N GLU A 57 -1.86 -1.66 15.60
CA GLU A 57 -3.26 -1.77 16.04
C GLU A 57 -3.93 -0.41 16.32
N PRO A 58 -3.28 0.57 17.00
CA PRO A 58 -3.85 1.89 17.16
C PRO A 58 -4.10 2.62 15.84
N MET A 59 -3.15 2.53 14.89
CA MET A 59 -3.26 3.12 13.56
C MET A 59 -4.37 2.47 12.74
N ARG A 60 -4.44 1.13 12.74
CA ARG A 60 -5.49 0.35 12.08
C ARG A 60 -6.87 0.80 12.57
N ARG A 61 -7.05 0.95 13.88
CA ARG A 61 -8.30 1.44 14.47
C ARG A 61 -8.63 2.86 14.04
N ALA A 62 -7.66 3.77 14.04
CA ALA A 62 -7.87 5.16 13.63
C ALA A 62 -8.27 5.27 12.15
N LEU A 63 -7.58 4.55 11.26
CA LEU A 63 -7.89 4.53 9.83
C LEU A 63 -9.24 3.85 9.53
N ALA A 64 -9.55 2.76 10.25
CA ALA A 64 -10.87 2.11 10.13
C ALA A 64 -12.00 3.02 10.61
N ALA A 65 -11.78 3.82 11.65
CA ALA A 65 -12.73 4.82 12.11
C ALA A 65 -12.97 5.94 11.08
N ASP A 66 -12.01 6.22 10.20
CA ASP A 66 -12.15 7.11 9.05
C ASP A 66 -12.86 6.46 7.85
N GLY A 67 -13.36 5.22 8.00
CA GLY A 67 -14.05 4.48 6.96
C GLY A 67 -13.12 3.84 5.91
N ARG A 68 -11.82 3.71 6.21
CA ARG A 68 -10.86 3.06 5.30
C ARG A 68 -10.78 1.55 5.57
N PRO A 69 -10.91 0.68 4.54
CA PRO A 69 -10.47 -0.70 4.66
C PRO A 69 -8.97 -0.74 4.98
N VAL A 70 -8.55 -1.55 5.94
CA VAL A 70 -7.15 -1.65 6.34
C VAL A 70 -6.68 -3.09 6.27
N HIS A 71 -5.59 -3.33 5.55
CA HIS A 71 -4.92 -4.62 5.46
C HIS A 71 -3.54 -4.50 6.07
N VAL A 72 -3.13 -5.48 6.88
CA VAL A 72 -1.76 -5.57 7.38
C VAL A 72 -1.08 -6.71 6.63
N VAL A 73 0.06 -6.43 6.00
CA VAL A 73 0.75 -7.43 5.18
C VAL A 73 1.42 -8.47 6.06
N ASP A 74 1.24 -9.74 5.73
CA ASP A 74 2.03 -10.84 6.25
C ASP A 74 3.35 -10.95 5.47
N LEU A 75 4.40 -10.27 5.97
CA LEU A 75 5.71 -10.34 5.33
C LEU A 75 6.35 -11.72 5.54
N PRO A 76 6.95 -12.32 4.50
CA PRO A 76 7.62 -13.63 4.59
C PRO A 76 8.90 -13.63 5.42
N GLY A 77 9.53 -12.47 5.63
CA GLY A 77 10.76 -12.35 6.41
C GLY A 77 11.41 -10.98 6.24
N ASP A 78 12.74 -10.95 6.24
CA ASP A 78 13.55 -9.72 6.22
C ASP A 78 14.25 -9.46 4.87
N VAL A 79 13.75 -10.06 3.79
CA VAL A 79 14.23 -9.83 2.41
C VAL A 79 13.26 -8.90 1.69
N ASN A 80 13.69 -7.68 1.36
CA ASN A 80 12.81 -6.63 0.83
C ASN A 80 12.21 -6.97 -0.53
N VAL A 81 12.90 -7.73 -1.38
CA VAL A 81 12.37 -8.18 -2.69
C VAL A 81 11.19 -9.14 -2.51
N GLU A 82 11.30 -10.09 -1.57
CA GLU A 82 10.23 -11.03 -1.26
C GLU A 82 9.05 -10.33 -0.59
N ASN A 83 9.36 -9.38 0.31
CA ASN A 83 8.37 -8.53 0.95
C ASN A 83 7.62 -7.67 -0.08
N ALA A 84 8.29 -7.12 -1.09
CA ALA A 84 7.66 -6.39 -2.19
C ALA A 84 6.70 -7.28 -2.99
N ALA A 85 7.04 -8.54 -3.22
CA ALA A 85 6.13 -9.50 -3.87
C ALA A 85 4.91 -9.82 -2.98
N ALA A 86 5.08 -9.89 -1.65
CA ALA A 86 3.96 -10.04 -0.72
C ALA A 86 3.03 -8.81 -0.74
N ILE A 87 3.61 -7.61 -0.74
CA ILE A 87 2.85 -6.34 -0.88
C ILE A 87 2.06 -6.36 -2.19
N ALA A 88 2.68 -6.72 -3.32
CA ALA A 88 2.00 -6.79 -4.62
C ALA A 88 0.76 -7.69 -4.59
N ARG A 89 0.82 -8.84 -3.91
CA ARG A 89 -0.32 -9.76 -3.75
C ARG A 89 -1.44 -9.11 -2.92
N VAL A 90 -1.12 -8.47 -1.80
CA VAL A 90 -2.12 -7.81 -0.96
C VAL A 90 -2.74 -6.61 -1.68
N VAL A 91 -1.96 -5.83 -2.44
CA VAL A 91 -2.48 -4.74 -3.28
C VAL A 91 -3.44 -5.28 -4.34
N ALA A 92 -3.08 -6.37 -5.03
CA ALA A 92 -3.97 -7.00 -6.01
C ALA A 92 -5.28 -7.50 -5.38
N GLN A 93 -5.21 -8.10 -4.19
CA GLN A 93 -6.38 -8.56 -3.44
C GLN A 93 -7.28 -7.40 -3.01
N ALA A 94 -6.71 -6.34 -2.43
CA ALA A 94 -7.45 -5.16 -1.97
C ALA A 94 -8.17 -4.42 -3.13
N ARG A 95 -7.66 -4.56 -4.35
CA ARG A 95 -8.25 -3.99 -5.58
C ARG A 95 -9.16 -4.96 -6.34
N SER A 96 -9.27 -6.21 -5.89
CA SER A 96 -10.05 -7.23 -6.61
C SER A 96 -11.50 -6.80 -6.75
N GLY A 97 -12.05 -6.94 -7.96
CA GLY A 97 -13.42 -6.53 -8.28
C GLY A 97 -13.64 -5.02 -8.41
N GLN A 98 -12.59 -4.20 -8.33
CA GLN A 98 -12.66 -2.74 -8.41
C GLN A 98 -11.62 -2.17 -9.40
N PRO A 99 -11.82 -2.37 -10.72
CA PRO A 99 -10.89 -1.84 -11.73
C PRO A 99 -10.70 -0.34 -11.60
N GLY A 100 -9.44 0.12 -11.69
CA GLY A 100 -9.09 1.55 -11.60
C GLY A 100 -8.96 2.11 -10.18
N HIS A 101 -9.41 1.39 -9.15
CA HIS A 101 -9.20 1.84 -7.76
C HIS A 101 -7.73 1.77 -7.39
N LYS A 102 -7.28 2.71 -6.56
CA LYS A 102 -5.93 2.72 -5.99
C LYS A 102 -5.96 2.27 -4.53
N VAL A 103 -4.78 2.03 -3.98
CA VAL A 103 -4.57 1.80 -2.55
C VAL A 103 -3.56 2.80 -2.00
N ASP A 104 -3.50 2.94 -0.69
CA ASP A 104 -2.46 3.70 0.00
C ASP A 104 -1.51 2.73 0.72
N LEU A 105 -0.20 2.99 0.68
CA LEU A 105 0.81 2.21 1.39
C LEU A 105 1.32 2.99 2.60
N VAL A 106 1.36 2.34 3.76
CA VAL A 106 1.99 2.89 4.96
C VAL A 106 3.03 1.89 5.48
N GLY A 107 4.31 2.23 5.31
CA GLY A 107 5.44 1.39 5.70
C GLY A 107 6.16 1.92 6.94
N HIS A 108 6.49 1.03 7.87
CA HIS A 108 7.38 1.33 9.00
C HIS A 108 8.76 0.72 8.76
N SER A 109 9.82 1.49 9.02
CA SER A 109 11.20 1.00 8.98
C SER A 109 11.52 0.27 7.65
N MET A 110 12.05 -0.95 7.71
CA MET A 110 12.27 -1.82 6.54
C MET A 110 11.05 -1.93 5.60
N GLY A 111 9.82 -1.94 6.14
CA GLY A 111 8.59 -2.03 5.34
C GLY A 111 8.43 -0.89 4.33
N GLY A 112 8.97 0.30 4.64
CA GLY A 112 9.01 1.42 3.71
C GLY A 112 9.93 1.18 2.51
N LEU A 113 11.00 0.41 2.66
CA LEU A 113 11.91 0.04 1.57
C LEU A 113 11.27 -1.02 0.65
N ALA A 114 10.65 -2.05 1.23
CA ALA A 114 9.90 -3.06 0.48
C ALA A 114 8.76 -2.43 -0.34
N ALA A 115 8.05 -1.45 0.23
CA ALA A 115 7.03 -0.68 -0.47
C ALA A 115 7.60 0.11 -1.66
N ARG A 116 8.73 0.82 -1.49
CA ARG A 116 9.39 1.51 -2.62
C ARG A 116 9.85 0.54 -3.70
N HIS A 117 10.34 -0.64 -3.33
CA HIS A 117 10.71 -1.66 -4.30
C HIS A 117 9.50 -2.12 -5.14
N TYR A 118 8.34 -2.33 -4.49
CA TYR A 118 7.09 -2.63 -5.20
C TYR A 118 6.70 -1.52 -6.19
N LEU A 119 6.77 -0.25 -5.76
CA LEU A 119 6.48 0.89 -6.63
C LEU A 119 7.42 0.93 -7.84
N LYS A 120 8.73 0.83 -7.61
CA LYS A 120 9.77 1.07 -8.63
C LYS A 120 9.95 -0.09 -9.62
N PHE A 121 9.80 -1.34 -9.17
CA PHE A 121 10.19 -2.50 -9.98
C PHE A 121 9.05 -3.46 -10.30
N LEU A 122 7.93 -3.39 -9.59
CA LEU A 122 6.81 -4.33 -9.75
C LEU A 122 5.53 -3.65 -10.28
N GLY A 123 5.65 -2.45 -10.85
CA GLY A 123 4.54 -1.70 -11.46
C GLY A 123 3.58 -1.04 -10.45
N GLY A 124 3.99 -0.92 -9.18
CA GLY A 124 3.11 -0.43 -8.13
C GLY A 124 2.61 1.01 -8.31
N THR A 125 3.34 1.85 -9.04
CA THR A 125 2.95 3.26 -9.29
C THR A 125 1.60 3.40 -10.02
N ALA A 126 1.18 2.39 -10.79
CA ALA A 126 -0.11 2.38 -11.45
C ALA A 126 -1.29 2.07 -10.50
N HIS A 127 -1.01 1.63 -9.27
CA HIS A 127 -2.00 1.06 -8.34
C HIS A 127 -2.02 1.74 -6.97
N VAL A 128 -1.06 2.61 -6.71
CA VAL A 128 -0.89 3.31 -5.45
C VAL A 128 -1.16 4.79 -5.64
N GLU A 129 -1.85 5.41 -4.67
CA GLU A 129 -2.06 6.85 -4.63
C GLU A 129 -1.07 7.52 -3.67
N HIS A 130 -0.99 7.02 -2.43
CA HIS A 130 -0.07 7.54 -1.42
C HIS A 130 0.95 6.49 -0.97
N TYR A 131 2.19 6.92 -0.82
CA TYR A 131 3.24 6.22 -0.09
C TYR A 131 3.59 7.03 1.15
N VAL A 132 3.37 6.47 2.34
CA VAL A 132 3.77 7.07 3.61
C VAL A 132 4.75 6.15 4.30
N SER A 133 5.93 6.65 4.64
CA SER A 133 6.94 5.90 5.38
C SER A 133 7.19 6.54 6.74
N MET A 134 7.45 5.72 7.75
CA MET A 134 7.78 6.15 9.11
C MET A 134 9.10 5.51 9.53
N GLY A 135 10.05 6.34 9.99
CA GLY A 135 11.36 5.89 10.45
C GLY A 135 12.18 5.15 9.39
N THR A 136 11.80 5.23 8.12
CA THR A 136 12.42 4.45 7.06
C THR A 136 13.76 5.07 6.69
N GLY A 137 14.84 4.32 6.88
CA GLY A 137 16.17 4.68 6.36
C GLY A 137 16.20 4.52 4.85
N GLN A 138 15.73 5.53 4.11
CA GLN A 138 15.55 5.47 2.65
C GLN A 138 16.84 5.13 1.88
N TYR A 139 18.00 5.54 2.41
CA TYR A 139 19.33 5.22 1.87
C TYR A 139 20.09 4.19 2.71
N GLY A 140 19.38 3.50 3.61
CA GLY A 140 19.86 2.36 4.37
C GLY A 140 20.31 2.66 5.79
N TRP A 141 20.70 1.59 6.46
CA TRP A 141 21.11 1.57 7.86
C TRP A 141 22.47 0.86 7.96
N ARG A 142 23.54 1.61 8.28
CA ARG A 142 24.93 1.11 8.26
C ARG A 142 25.15 -0.20 9.04
N PRO A 143 24.59 -0.38 10.25
CA PRO A 143 24.75 -1.65 10.96
C PRO A 143 24.20 -2.89 10.22
N ALA A 144 23.25 -2.71 9.28
CA ALA A 144 22.75 -3.82 8.46
C ALA A 144 23.85 -4.51 7.64
N CYS A 145 24.95 -3.81 7.34
CA CYS A 145 26.08 -4.38 6.60
C CYS A 145 26.80 -5.51 7.34
N LEU A 146 26.50 -5.71 8.63
CA LEU A 146 27.04 -6.78 9.46
C LEU A 146 26.05 -7.93 9.69
N LEU A 147 24.82 -7.83 9.16
CA LEU A 147 23.81 -8.85 9.32
C LEU A 147 24.06 -10.05 8.40
N PRO A 148 23.70 -11.27 8.84
CA PRO A 148 23.72 -12.44 7.97
C PRO A 148 22.82 -12.28 6.72
N PRO A 149 23.17 -12.90 5.58
CA PRO A 149 22.30 -12.91 4.40
C PRO A 149 20.89 -13.38 4.71
N GLY A 150 19.88 -12.66 4.18
CA GLY A 150 18.47 -12.98 4.37
C GLY A 150 17.86 -12.49 5.68
N THR A 151 18.64 -11.79 6.52
CA THR A 151 18.18 -11.29 7.83
C THR A 151 18.08 -9.77 7.89
N GLY A 152 17.85 -9.12 6.74
CA GLY A 152 17.80 -7.66 6.63
C GLY A 152 19.13 -7.01 6.23
N ASP A 153 20.11 -7.80 5.78
CA ASP A 153 21.39 -7.34 5.24
C ASP A 153 21.21 -6.42 4.01
N ASP A 154 20.11 -6.58 3.28
CA ASP A 154 19.76 -5.75 2.15
C ASP A 154 19.44 -4.28 2.52
N MET A 155 19.22 -3.96 3.81
CA MET A 155 19.15 -2.59 4.33
C MET A 155 20.52 -1.89 4.41
N CYS A 156 21.61 -2.61 4.18
CA CYS A 156 22.95 -2.02 4.11
C CYS A 156 23.03 -0.99 2.96
N PRO A 157 23.53 0.24 3.18
CA PRO A 157 23.64 1.26 2.11
C PRO A 157 24.44 0.79 0.88
N THR A 158 25.34 -0.16 1.05
CA THR A 158 26.15 -0.74 -0.02
C THR A 158 25.62 -2.11 -0.49
N SER A 159 24.39 -2.50 -0.14
CA SER A 159 23.78 -3.70 -0.70
C SER A 159 23.43 -3.49 -2.19
N PRO A 160 23.42 -4.56 -3.01
CA PRO A 160 22.90 -4.47 -4.37
C PRO A 160 21.45 -3.97 -4.42
N PHE A 161 20.64 -4.34 -3.42
CA PHE A 161 19.26 -3.89 -3.29
C PHE A 161 19.16 -2.37 -3.15
N LEU A 162 19.83 -1.74 -2.17
CA LEU A 162 19.72 -0.29 -1.98
C LEU A 162 20.39 0.52 -3.08
N ARG A 163 21.49 0.03 -3.65
CA ARG A 163 22.07 0.64 -4.86
C ARG A 163 21.10 0.62 -6.04
N ALA A 164 20.30 -0.44 -6.19
CA ALA A 164 19.29 -0.50 -7.24
C ALA A 164 18.09 0.40 -6.92
N LEU A 165 17.61 0.36 -5.67
CA LEU A 165 16.45 1.14 -5.23
C LEU A 165 16.66 2.65 -5.38
N ASN A 166 17.84 3.14 -5.00
CA ASN A 166 18.18 4.57 -4.98
C ASN A 166 18.93 5.02 -6.25
N ARG A 167 18.86 4.25 -7.35
CA ARG A 167 19.40 4.67 -8.65
C ARG A 167 18.29 5.31 -9.48
N GLY A 168 18.52 6.52 -9.99
CA GLY A 168 17.48 7.27 -10.67
C GLY A 168 16.41 7.76 -9.70
N ASP A 169 15.34 8.33 -10.25
CA ASP A 169 14.15 8.84 -9.55
C ASP A 169 13.73 8.02 -8.32
N ASP A 170 13.76 8.66 -7.15
CA ASP A 170 13.36 8.06 -5.89
C ASP A 170 11.84 7.98 -5.72
N THR A 171 11.11 8.84 -6.45
CA THR A 171 9.66 9.07 -6.36
C THR A 171 8.93 8.86 -7.68
N PRO A 172 9.08 7.69 -8.34
CA PRO A 172 8.54 7.49 -9.66
C PRO A 172 7.01 7.58 -9.72
N GLY A 173 6.52 8.07 -10.85
CA GLY A 173 5.09 8.10 -11.19
C GLY A 173 4.31 9.22 -10.51
N SER A 174 3.00 9.05 -10.41
CA SER A 174 2.10 10.07 -9.83
C SER A 174 1.77 9.81 -8.35
N VAL A 175 2.61 9.04 -7.66
CA VAL A 175 2.36 8.66 -6.25
C VAL A 175 2.74 9.84 -5.36
N ALA A 176 1.93 10.16 -4.35
CA ALA A 176 2.29 11.15 -3.35
C ALA A 176 3.18 10.50 -2.29
N TYR A 177 4.46 10.89 -2.23
CA TYR A 177 5.44 10.34 -1.29
C TYR A 177 5.53 11.20 -0.03
N THR A 178 5.45 10.56 1.13
CA THR A 178 5.62 11.20 2.45
C THR A 178 6.59 10.40 3.32
N THR A 179 7.53 11.08 3.97
CA THR A 179 8.43 10.49 4.97
C THR A 179 8.25 11.18 6.32
N LEU A 180 7.95 10.39 7.35
CA LEU A 180 7.76 10.83 8.73
C LEU A 180 8.87 10.24 9.60
N ARG A 181 9.34 10.99 10.60
CA ARG A 181 10.28 10.45 11.60
C ARG A 181 10.24 11.19 12.93
N THR A 182 10.37 10.42 14.01
CA THR A 182 10.46 10.99 15.37
C THR A 182 11.83 11.55 15.70
N ILE A 183 11.89 12.41 16.73
CA ILE A 183 13.14 12.98 17.25
C ILE A 183 14.05 11.86 17.79
N ASP A 184 13.46 10.88 18.47
CA ASP A 184 14.19 9.82 19.16
C ASP A 184 14.53 8.63 18.25
N ASP A 185 14.18 8.68 16.96
CA ASP A 185 14.65 7.75 15.94
C ASP A 185 15.96 8.27 15.32
N PRO A 186 17.13 7.77 15.76
CA PRO A 186 18.40 8.27 15.27
C PRO A 186 18.52 8.03 13.76
N PRO A 187 19.11 8.98 13.00
CA PRO A 187 19.16 8.85 11.56
C PRO A 187 19.91 7.59 11.14
N ALA A 188 19.24 6.73 10.36
CA ALA A 188 19.87 5.64 9.66
C ALA A 188 21.00 6.19 8.77
N ALA A 189 22.24 5.82 9.10
CA ALA A 189 23.47 6.13 8.36
C ALA A 189 23.79 7.61 8.02
N GLY A 190 24.37 8.35 8.97
CA GLY A 190 25.36 9.40 8.66
C GLY A 190 24.82 10.79 8.29
N GLY A 191 24.52 11.60 9.30
CA GLY A 191 24.55 13.07 9.26
C GLY A 191 23.91 13.78 8.06
N GLN A 192 22.66 14.25 8.23
CA GLN A 192 21.89 15.30 7.53
C GLN A 192 21.94 15.49 5.99
N ARG A 193 23.02 15.18 5.26
CA ARG A 193 23.09 15.33 3.80
C ARG A 193 22.66 14.01 3.14
N ASN A 194 21.72 14.07 2.19
CA ASN A 194 21.10 12.92 1.49
C ASN A 194 20.26 11.95 2.36
N ARG A 195 19.27 12.49 3.10
CA ARG A 195 18.27 11.65 3.80
C ARG A 195 16.87 11.66 3.18
N HIS A 196 16.60 12.60 2.28
CA HIS A 196 15.30 12.78 1.67
C HIS A 196 15.32 12.21 0.26
N LEU A 197 14.21 11.60 -0.12
CA LEU A 197 13.96 11.22 -1.50
C LEU A 197 14.00 12.49 -2.37
N ASP A 198 14.34 12.34 -3.64
CA ASP A 198 14.14 13.42 -4.60
C ASP A 198 12.69 13.54 -5.10
N GLY A 199 12.44 14.46 -6.05
CA GLY A 199 11.18 14.49 -6.81
C GLY A 199 9.93 14.96 -6.05
N GLY A 200 10.07 15.88 -5.10
CA GLY A 200 8.92 16.56 -4.47
C GLY A 200 8.30 15.77 -3.32
N VAL A 201 9.09 14.94 -2.62
CA VAL A 201 8.65 14.21 -1.44
C VAL A 201 8.22 15.17 -0.31
N CYS A 202 7.12 14.84 0.37
CA CYS A 202 6.74 15.49 1.62
C CYS A 202 7.56 14.94 2.78
N VAL A 203 8.21 15.82 3.54
CA VAL A 203 9.07 15.46 4.66
C VAL A 203 8.53 16.06 5.95
N ARG A 204 8.35 15.21 6.96
CA ARG A 204 8.11 15.62 8.33
C ARG A 204 9.01 14.86 9.31
N ASP A 205 10.20 15.42 9.53
CA ASP A 205 11.11 14.97 10.58
C ASP A 205 10.86 15.74 11.89
N GLY A 206 11.46 15.27 12.99
CA GLY A 206 11.46 15.98 14.27
C GLY A 206 10.10 15.92 14.98
N ILE A 207 9.39 14.81 14.82
CA ILE A 207 8.13 14.57 15.51
C ILE A 207 8.46 14.14 16.94
N ASP A 208 8.02 14.90 17.93
CA ASP A 208 8.07 14.45 19.32
C ASP A 208 7.07 13.30 19.48
N GLY A 209 7.58 12.08 19.42
CA GLY A 209 6.79 10.86 19.25
C GLY A 209 7.45 9.57 19.77
N GLY A 210 8.54 9.68 20.53
CA GLY A 210 9.21 8.52 21.13
C GLY A 210 10.12 7.75 20.17
N PRO A 211 10.65 6.60 20.62
CA PRO A 211 11.65 5.83 19.89
C PRO A 211 11.08 5.20 18.61
N HIS A 212 11.96 4.82 17.69
CA HIS A 212 11.65 4.18 16.41
C HIS A 212 10.57 3.07 16.47
N MET A 213 10.60 2.23 17.51
CA MET A 213 9.66 1.11 17.66
C MET A 213 8.23 1.53 18.02
N ASP A 214 8.04 2.76 18.49
CA ASP A 214 6.75 3.31 18.92
C ASP A 214 6.06 4.11 17.83
N GLU A 215 6.73 4.43 16.72
CA GLU A 215 6.14 5.23 15.64
C GLU A 215 4.78 4.68 15.15
N PRO A 216 4.59 3.36 14.91
CA PRO A 216 3.31 2.83 14.43
C PRO A 216 2.14 2.96 15.41
N ARG A 217 2.42 3.08 16.71
CA ARG A 217 1.43 3.25 17.77
C ARG A 217 1.31 4.70 18.25
N ASN A 218 2.19 5.59 17.81
CA ASN A 218 2.25 6.95 18.28
C ASN A 218 1.08 7.79 17.72
N PRO A 219 0.28 8.46 18.57
CA PRO A 219 -0.90 9.20 18.12
C PRO A 219 -0.58 10.39 17.20
N ARG A 220 0.58 11.04 17.35
CA ARG A 220 1.01 12.15 16.49
C ARG A 220 1.43 11.65 15.11
N ILE A 221 2.16 10.54 15.05
CA ILE A 221 2.49 9.87 13.79
C ILE A 221 1.20 9.43 13.08
N ILE A 222 0.25 8.81 13.80
CA ILE A 222 -1.04 8.41 13.25
C ILE A 222 -1.80 9.62 12.68
N ALA A 223 -1.82 10.75 13.39
CA ALA A 223 -2.44 11.97 12.88
C ALA A 223 -1.79 12.47 11.58
N MET A 224 -0.47 12.43 11.49
CA MET A 224 0.27 12.84 10.28
C MET A 224 0.09 11.86 9.12
N VAL A 225 0.02 10.55 9.38
CA VAL A 225 -0.37 9.56 8.37
C VAL A 225 -1.77 9.89 7.84
N ARG A 226 -2.74 10.13 8.73
CA ARG A 226 -4.10 10.50 8.31
C ARG A 226 -4.12 11.78 7.49
N GLN A 227 -3.35 12.79 7.85
CA GLN A 227 -3.22 14.02 7.08
C GLN A 227 -2.62 13.74 5.69
N ALA A 228 -1.52 12.99 5.61
CA ALA A 228 -0.87 12.62 4.34
C ALA A 228 -1.82 11.88 3.39
N LEU A 229 -2.75 11.08 3.91
CA LEU A 229 -3.71 10.30 3.13
C LEU A 229 -4.98 11.08 2.73
N ASN A 230 -5.26 12.25 3.32
CA ASN A 230 -6.53 12.96 3.15
C ASN A 230 -6.38 14.41 2.70
N ASP A 231 -5.41 15.12 3.28
CA ASP A 231 -5.33 16.59 3.27
C ASP A 231 -4.01 17.10 2.66
N GLY A 232 -3.15 16.18 2.21
CA GLY A 232 -1.86 16.48 1.60
C GLY A 232 -0.70 16.50 2.60
N CYS A 233 0.39 17.18 2.24
CA CYS A 233 1.67 17.08 2.94
C CYS A 233 1.59 17.56 4.42
N PRO A 234 1.89 16.69 5.43
CA PRO A 234 1.96 17.08 6.84
C PRO A 234 3.27 17.81 7.25
N GLY A 235 4.09 18.20 6.29
CA GLY A 235 5.40 18.80 6.53
C GLY A 235 5.78 19.74 5.39
N GLU A 236 7.02 19.63 4.94
CA GLU A 236 7.57 20.44 3.85
C GLU A 236 7.76 19.58 2.61
N ILE A 237 7.31 20.07 1.45
CA ILE A 237 7.65 19.47 0.16
C ILE A 237 9.10 19.83 -0.16
N VAL A 238 9.94 18.82 -0.37
CA VAL A 238 11.33 19.01 -0.74
C VAL A 238 11.48 18.76 -2.24
N ASP A 239 11.62 19.84 -2.99
CA ASP A 239 11.83 19.81 -4.45
C ASP A 239 13.31 19.63 -4.79
N LEU A 240 13.87 18.49 -4.39
CA LEU A 240 15.17 18.07 -4.92
C LEU A 240 15.02 17.61 -6.38
N PRO A 241 16.00 17.91 -7.25
CA PRO A 241 15.97 17.43 -8.62
C PRO A 241 15.92 15.90 -8.64
N VAL A 242 15.14 15.33 -9.55
CA VAL A 242 15.16 13.89 -9.85
C VAL A 242 16.55 13.54 -10.40
N THR A 243 17.31 12.73 -9.68
CA THR A 243 18.73 12.40 -9.98
C THR A 243 18.95 10.96 -10.40
#